data_AF-A0A2L2T9E3-F1
#
_entry.id   AF-A0A2L2T9E3-F1
#
_cell.length_a   1.000
_cell.length_b   1.000
_cell.length_c   1.000
_cell.angle_alpha   90.00
_cell.angle_beta   90.00
_cell.angle_gamma   90.00
#
_symmetry.space_group_name_H-M   'P 1'
#
loop_
_entity.id
_entity.type
_entity.pdbx_description
1 polymer ?
#
loop_
_entity_poly.entity_id
_entity_poly.type
_entity_poly.pdbx_seq_one_letter_code
_entity_poly.pdbx_strand_id
1 'polypeptide(L)'
;MEQIPLNSEASVGDTHKQTTSTLPPDVVQCLDNARFLHLATCTDNMPHVSLMNYTYLPSSPYSNYPVIIMTTNPASKKTSNLVTNPNVSLLVHDWVSHRPPTHGRRPSGGSPGPEHRSSLASLLLNINTAALSSISATIGGAARLVPSGTEEEKYYREQHLENNTFDESTTESFQRENGLVEDGGRGCFVAGEEVRVVSVDIKDVRISDWKGTVRDWEIVPEENMVNGTQ
;
A
#
# COMPACT_ATOMS: atom_id res chain seq x y z
N MET A 1 -25.13 -24.82 3.13
CA MET A 1 -24.46 -23.99 2.11
C MET A 1 -25.04 -22.60 2.24
N GLU A 2 -24.30 -21.66 2.82
CA GLU A 2 -24.71 -20.25 2.75
C GLU A 2 -24.64 -19.82 1.28
N GLN A 3 -25.77 -19.38 0.75
CA GLN A 3 -25.88 -18.95 -0.64
C GLN A 3 -25.20 -17.59 -0.75
N ILE A 4 -24.15 -17.49 -1.57
CA ILE A 4 -23.47 -16.21 -1.82
C ILE A 4 -24.54 -15.26 -2.40
N PRO A 5 -24.79 -14.09 -1.76
CA PRO A 5 -25.73 -13.13 -2.29
C PRO A 5 -25.30 -12.71 -3.69
N LEU A 6 -26.21 -12.81 -4.67
CA LEU A 6 -25.95 -12.35 -6.05
C LEU A 6 -26.16 -10.84 -6.22
N ASN A 7 -26.56 -10.15 -5.14
CA ASN A 7 -26.86 -8.73 -5.17
C ASN A 7 -25.69 -7.96 -4.55
N SER A 8 -25.02 -7.14 -5.36
CA SER A 8 -24.09 -6.12 -4.89
C SER A 8 -24.85 -4.82 -4.59
N GLU A 9 -24.40 -4.05 -3.62
CA GLU A 9 -24.94 -2.71 -3.38
C GLU A 9 -24.74 -1.81 -4.61
N ALA A 10 -25.72 -0.95 -4.90
CA ALA A 10 -25.59 0.04 -5.96
C ALA A 10 -24.49 1.04 -5.60
N SER A 11 -23.39 1.05 -6.36
CA SER A 11 -22.16 1.80 -6.05
C SER A 11 -21.91 3.01 -6.97
N VAL A 12 -22.93 3.39 -7.76
CA VAL A 12 -22.92 4.63 -8.56
C VAL A 12 -23.20 5.80 -7.62
N GLY A 13 -22.16 6.57 -7.29
CA GLY A 13 -22.24 7.74 -6.40
C GLY A 13 -21.49 7.55 -5.08
N ASP A 14 -21.77 8.45 -4.12
CA ASP A 14 -21.21 8.49 -2.77
C ASP A 14 -21.97 7.53 -1.84
N THR A 15 -21.49 6.29 -1.70
CA THR A 15 -22.12 5.24 -0.87
C THR A 15 -21.57 5.30 0.55
N HIS A 16 -22.43 5.66 1.52
CA HIS A 16 -22.05 5.79 2.94
C HIS A 16 -20.82 6.70 3.19
N LYS A 17 -20.67 7.76 2.38
CA LYS A 17 -19.50 8.61 2.38
C LYS A 17 -19.24 9.26 3.74
N GLN A 18 -18.04 9.04 4.26
CA GLN A 18 -17.53 9.66 5.48
C GLN A 18 -16.32 10.53 5.16
N THR A 19 -16.22 11.69 5.80
CA THR A 19 -15.04 12.54 5.71
C THR A 19 -14.14 12.31 6.92
N THR A 20 -12.86 12.04 6.69
CA THR A 20 -11.87 11.75 7.73
C THR A 20 -10.52 12.35 7.36
N SER A 21 -9.66 12.63 8.35
CA SER A 21 -8.27 13.02 8.11
C SER A 21 -7.31 11.84 8.02
N THR A 22 -7.75 10.66 8.48
CA THR A 22 -6.94 9.45 8.55
C THR A 22 -7.64 8.27 7.89
N LEU A 23 -6.85 7.31 7.39
CA LEU A 23 -7.39 6.10 6.79
C LEU A 23 -8.18 5.26 7.82
N PRO A 24 -9.29 4.63 7.40
CA PRO A 24 -10.00 3.66 8.24
C PRO A 24 -9.05 2.55 8.76
N PRO A 25 -9.21 2.09 10.01
CA PRO A 25 -8.33 1.08 10.60
C PRO A 25 -8.22 -0.20 9.76
N ASP A 26 -9.32 -0.64 9.16
CA ASP A 26 -9.35 -1.83 8.30
C ASP A 26 -8.42 -1.67 7.08
N VAL A 27 -8.37 -0.47 6.49
CA VAL A 27 -7.50 -0.16 5.33
C VAL A 27 -6.04 -0.11 5.77
N VAL A 28 -5.76 0.51 6.92
CA VAL A 28 -4.39 0.53 7.48
C VAL A 28 -3.90 -0.89 7.75
N GLN A 29 -4.73 -1.73 8.37
CA GLN A 29 -4.41 -3.13 8.61
C GLN A 29 -4.18 -3.90 7.29
N CYS A 30 -4.98 -3.62 6.26
CA CYS A 30 -4.79 -4.20 4.93
C CYS A 30 -3.43 -3.78 4.33
N LEU A 31 -3.10 -2.49 4.41
CA LEU A 31 -1.83 -1.94 3.94
C LEU A 31 -0.61 -2.44 4.74
N ASP A 32 -0.76 -2.73 6.02
CA ASP A 32 0.34 -3.26 6.85
C ASP A 32 0.63 -4.73 6.54
N ASN A 33 -0.40 -5.50 6.16
CA ASN A 33 -0.28 -6.93 5.93
C ASN A 33 0.08 -7.27 4.48
N ALA A 34 -0.42 -6.50 3.51
CA ALA A 34 -0.19 -6.76 2.10
C ALA A 34 1.27 -6.49 1.71
N ARG A 35 1.83 -7.38 0.87
CA ARG A 35 3.20 -7.21 0.36
C ARG A 35 3.26 -6.24 -0.82
N PHE A 36 2.24 -6.26 -1.66
CA PHE A 36 2.17 -5.50 -2.88
C PHE A 36 0.79 -4.87 -3.00
N LEU A 37 0.71 -3.79 -3.77
CA LEU A 37 -0.55 -3.23 -4.23
C LEU A 37 -0.54 -3.15 -5.76
N HIS A 38 -1.72 -2.97 -6.35
CA HIS A 38 -1.84 -2.72 -7.77
C HIS A 38 -2.02 -1.23 -8.01
N LEU A 39 -1.15 -0.64 -8.82
CA LEU A 39 -1.25 0.74 -9.31
C LEU A 39 -1.94 0.74 -10.67
N ALA A 40 -3.10 1.37 -10.75
CA ALA A 40 -3.78 1.69 -12.00
C ALA A 40 -3.48 3.13 -12.43
N THR A 41 -3.05 3.28 -13.67
CA THR A 41 -2.78 4.56 -14.35
C THR A 41 -3.56 4.60 -15.66
N CYS A 42 -3.82 5.80 -16.19
CA CYS A 42 -4.52 5.94 -17.46
C CYS A 42 -4.00 7.17 -18.22
N THR A 43 -3.75 6.98 -19.52
CA THR A 43 -3.39 8.05 -20.46
C THR A 43 -4.12 7.78 -21.77
N ASP A 44 -4.69 8.81 -22.38
CA ASP A 44 -5.49 8.70 -23.62
C ASP A 44 -6.60 7.63 -23.56
N ASN A 45 -7.26 7.52 -22.41
CA ASN A 45 -8.27 6.48 -22.12
C ASN A 45 -7.76 5.04 -22.27
N MET A 46 -6.44 4.83 -22.22
CA MET A 46 -5.81 3.52 -22.17
C MET A 46 -5.40 3.17 -20.74
N PRO A 47 -6.14 2.28 -20.05
CA PRO A 47 -5.80 1.87 -18.68
C PRO A 47 -4.55 0.99 -18.67
N HIS A 48 -3.79 1.07 -17.59
CA HIS A 48 -2.61 0.25 -17.34
C HIS A 48 -2.49 -0.06 -15.85
N VAL A 49 -2.28 -1.32 -15.51
CA VAL A 49 -2.11 -1.80 -14.13
C VAL A 49 -0.71 -2.35 -13.93
N SER A 50 -0.11 -2.07 -12.77
CA SER A 50 1.23 -2.56 -12.40
C SER A 50 1.24 -3.02 -10.95
N LEU A 51 1.93 -4.12 -10.66
CA LEU A 51 2.19 -4.55 -9.29
C LEU A 51 3.33 -3.70 -8.71
N MET A 52 3.16 -3.15 -7.52
CA MET A 52 4.12 -2.23 -6.91
C MET A 52 4.51 -2.68 -5.50
N ASN A 53 5.81 -2.64 -5.22
CA ASN A 53 6.29 -2.50 -3.86
C ASN A 53 5.91 -1.10 -3.37
N TYR A 54 5.42 -1.01 -2.14
CA TYR A 54 4.99 0.26 -1.60
C TYR A 54 5.40 0.41 -0.13
N THR A 55 5.25 1.64 0.34
CA THR A 55 5.34 1.99 1.76
C THR A 55 4.23 2.97 2.06
N TYR A 56 3.36 2.60 2.98
CA TYR A 56 2.34 3.51 3.50
C TYR A 56 2.94 4.36 4.63
N LEU A 57 2.72 5.67 4.54
CA LEU A 57 3.10 6.64 5.56
C LEU A 57 1.82 7.36 6.02
N PRO A 58 1.37 7.18 7.28
CA PRO A 58 0.19 7.87 7.78
C PRO A 58 0.38 9.39 7.87
N SER A 59 1.63 9.85 7.98
CA SER A 59 1.99 11.26 7.93
C SER A 59 3.36 11.45 7.26
N SER A 60 3.58 12.62 6.67
CA SER A 60 4.83 12.99 6.02
C SER A 60 5.11 14.48 6.19
N PRO A 61 6.38 14.90 6.34
CA PRO A 61 6.73 16.33 6.34
C PRO A 61 6.53 17.03 4.99
N TYR A 62 6.27 16.27 3.90
CA TYR A 62 6.14 16.81 2.54
C TYR A 62 4.72 16.70 1.97
N SER A 63 3.74 16.25 2.75
CA SER A 63 2.33 16.20 2.36
C SER A 63 1.41 16.35 3.56
N ASN A 64 0.29 17.03 3.37
CA ASN A 64 -0.78 17.16 4.37
C ASN A 64 -1.79 15.99 4.31
N TYR A 65 -1.51 14.98 3.47
CA TYR A 65 -2.30 13.76 3.33
C TYR A 65 -1.48 12.55 3.76
N PRO A 66 -2.12 11.44 4.16
CA PRO A 66 -1.48 10.14 4.18
C PRO A 66 -0.93 9.80 2.80
N VAL A 67 0.26 9.20 2.75
CA VAL A 67 1.02 9.02 1.50
C VAL A 67 1.34 7.54 1.27
N ILE A 68 1.25 7.11 0.01
CA ILE A 68 1.84 5.87 -0.46
C ILE A 68 3.08 6.19 -1.29
N ILE A 69 4.21 5.63 -0.89
CA ILE A 69 5.50 5.76 -1.57
C ILE A 69 5.77 4.50 -2.38
N MET A 70 6.23 4.70 -3.62
CA MET A 70 6.65 3.63 -4.51
C MET A 70 7.92 4.05 -5.25
N THR A 71 8.58 3.09 -5.89
CA THR A 71 9.72 3.34 -6.77
C THR A 71 9.44 2.86 -8.18
N THR A 72 9.98 3.56 -9.18
CA THR A 72 9.78 3.23 -10.59
C THR A 72 11.00 3.55 -11.44
N ASN A 73 11.22 2.75 -12.48
CA ASN A 73 12.18 3.06 -13.54
C ASN A 73 11.65 4.24 -14.40
N PRO A 74 12.46 5.29 -14.63
CA PRO A 74 12.08 6.48 -15.39
C PRO A 74 11.66 6.16 -16.83
N ALA A 75 12.18 5.10 -17.44
CA ALA A 75 11.85 4.67 -18.80
C ALA A 75 10.56 3.82 -18.89
N SER A 76 9.88 3.55 -17.77
CA SER A 76 8.70 2.68 -17.77
C SER A 76 7.41 3.39 -18.19
N LYS A 77 6.46 2.63 -18.75
CA LYS A 77 5.14 3.14 -19.17
C LYS A 77 4.39 3.83 -18.03
N LYS A 78 4.46 3.28 -16.81
CA LYS A 78 3.87 3.90 -15.62
C LYS A 78 4.44 5.30 -15.36
N THR A 79 5.75 5.52 -15.54
CA THR A 79 6.35 6.86 -15.37
C THR A 79 5.77 7.86 -16.36
N SER A 80 5.68 7.49 -17.64
CA SER A 80 5.07 8.35 -18.68
C SER A 80 3.61 8.68 -18.34
N ASN A 81 2.85 7.67 -17.90
CA ASN A 81 1.45 7.86 -17.53
C ASN A 81 1.30 8.81 -16.34
N LEU A 82 2.12 8.62 -15.29
CA LEU A 82 2.09 9.44 -14.08
C LEU A 82 2.43 10.91 -14.34
N VAL A 83 3.35 11.18 -15.27
CA VAL A 83 3.69 12.56 -15.69
C VAL A 83 2.52 13.21 -16.42
N THR A 84 1.78 12.45 -17.23
CA THR A 84 0.70 12.97 -18.07
C THR A 84 -0.61 13.13 -17.29
N ASN A 85 -0.90 12.19 -16.40
CA ASN A 85 -2.11 12.16 -15.60
C ASN A 85 -1.76 11.75 -14.16
N PRO A 86 -1.81 12.68 -13.20
CA PRO A 86 -1.50 12.38 -11.80
C PRO A 86 -2.61 11.58 -11.11
N ASN A 87 -3.82 11.49 -11.68
CA ASN A 87 -4.93 10.77 -11.06
C ASN A 87 -4.71 9.25 -11.21
N VAL A 88 -4.58 8.58 -10.08
CA VAL A 88 -4.32 7.14 -10.02
C VAL A 88 -5.32 6.45 -9.10
N SER A 89 -5.46 5.14 -9.30
CA SER A 89 -6.20 4.28 -8.39
C SER A 89 -5.28 3.15 -7.91
N LEU A 90 -5.25 2.91 -6.61
CA LEU A 90 -4.48 1.83 -6.00
C LEU A 90 -5.46 0.79 -5.47
N LEU A 91 -5.16 -0.49 -5.67
CA LEU A 91 -5.95 -1.59 -5.14
C LEU A 91 -5.10 -2.44 -4.20
N VAL A 92 -5.58 -2.59 -2.97
CA VAL A 92 -5.03 -3.50 -1.97
C VAL A 92 -6.14 -4.40 -1.42
N HIS A 93 -5.79 -5.63 -1.07
CA HIS A 93 -6.71 -6.60 -0.48
C HIS A 93 -5.97 -7.50 0.50
N ASP A 94 -6.71 -8.11 1.42
CA ASP A 94 -6.19 -8.99 2.47
C ASP A 94 -6.19 -10.49 2.11
N TRP A 95 -6.72 -10.86 0.94
CA TRP A 95 -6.70 -12.25 0.46
C TRP A 95 -5.29 -12.72 0.08
N VAL A 96 -4.73 -13.62 0.91
CA VAL A 96 -3.54 -14.46 0.62
C VAL A 96 -2.23 -13.70 0.32
N SER A 97 -2.01 -12.53 0.92
CA SER A 97 -0.66 -11.93 0.98
C SER A 97 -0.28 -11.71 2.45
N HIS A 98 0.41 -12.67 3.06
CA HIS A 98 0.94 -12.48 4.41
C HIS A 98 2.41 -12.07 4.34
N ARG A 99 2.74 -10.90 4.92
CA ARG A 99 4.07 -10.69 5.49
C ARG A 99 4.34 -11.77 6.56
N PRO A 100 5.49 -12.44 6.55
CA PRO A 100 5.97 -13.12 7.74
C PRO A 100 6.04 -12.10 8.90
N PRO A 101 5.61 -12.44 10.12
CA PRO A 101 5.70 -11.54 11.26
C PRO A 101 7.15 -11.11 11.47
N THR A 102 7.45 -9.81 11.33
CA THR A 102 8.77 -9.26 11.62
C THR A 102 9.01 -9.26 13.13
N HIS A 103 9.48 -10.37 13.67
CA HIS A 103 10.18 -10.35 14.96
C HIS A 103 11.56 -9.71 14.74
N GLY A 104 11.71 -8.44 15.16
CA GLY A 104 12.99 -7.77 14.98
C GLY A 104 13.16 -6.35 15.54
N ARG A 105 12.28 -5.87 16.44
CA ARG A 105 12.67 -4.73 17.29
C ARG A 105 13.72 -5.21 18.29
N ARG A 106 15.00 -4.97 17.99
CA ARG A 106 16.08 -5.04 18.97
C ARG A 106 16.62 -3.63 19.23
N PRO A 107 16.04 -2.84 20.16
CA PRO A 107 16.81 -1.83 20.85
C PRO A 107 17.78 -2.56 21.77
N SER A 108 19.06 -2.23 21.70
CA SER A 108 20.01 -2.64 22.72
C SER A 108 19.62 -2.07 24.08
N GLY A 109 19.53 -2.93 25.09
CA GLY A 109 19.66 -2.55 26.50
C GLY A 109 18.36 -2.35 27.26
N GLY A 110 18.08 -3.27 28.22
CA GLY A 110 17.25 -2.97 29.39
C GLY A 110 16.09 -3.93 29.66
N SER A 111 16.35 -4.94 30.52
CA SER A 111 15.41 -5.71 31.37
C SER A 111 14.36 -6.66 30.74
N PRO A 112 14.12 -7.85 31.34
CA PRO A 112 13.24 -8.87 30.79
C PRO A 112 11.77 -8.60 31.12
N GLY A 113 10.94 -8.35 30.10
CA GLY A 113 9.48 -8.40 30.18
C GLY A 113 8.93 -9.63 29.43
N PRO A 114 7.85 -10.27 29.90
CA PRO A 114 7.30 -11.45 29.25
C PRO A 114 6.40 -10.98 28.10
N GLU A 115 6.66 -11.41 26.86
CA GLU A 115 5.66 -11.55 25.78
C GLU A 115 6.40 -12.07 24.53
N HIS A 116 6.95 -13.29 24.60
CA HIS A 116 7.32 -14.04 23.39
C HIS A 116 6.03 -14.67 22.84
N ARG A 117 5.31 -13.98 21.95
CA ARG A 117 4.20 -14.61 21.22
C ARG A 117 4.76 -15.78 20.42
N SER A 118 4.27 -16.99 20.68
CA SER A 118 4.77 -18.20 20.03
C SER A 118 4.44 -18.23 18.54
N SER A 119 5.23 -18.94 17.74
CA SER A 119 4.98 -19.14 16.30
C SER A 119 3.59 -19.73 16.03
N LEU A 120 3.09 -20.56 16.94
CA LEU A 120 1.73 -21.10 16.91
C LEU A 120 0.67 -20.04 17.20
N ALA A 121 0.89 -19.13 18.16
CA ALA A 121 -0.03 -18.02 18.41
C ALA A 121 -0.11 -17.08 17.19
N SER A 122 1.02 -16.84 16.53
CA SER A 122 1.07 -16.10 15.26
C SER A 122 0.35 -16.85 14.14
N LEU A 123 0.54 -18.17 14.04
CA LEU A 123 -0.16 -19.01 13.05
C LEU A 123 -1.68 -19.03 13.28
N LEU A 124 -2.13 -19.17 14.53
CA LEU A 124 -3.55 -19.15 14.89
C LEU A 124 -4.18 -17.78 14.66
N LEU A 125 -3.44 -16.70 14.93
CA LEU A 125 -3.85 -15.35 14.57
C LEU A 125 -4.00 -15.21 13.04
N ASN A 126 -3.04 -15.73 12.27
CA ASN A 126 -3.08 -15.70 10.80
C ASN A 126 -4.26 -16.51 10.24
N ILE A 127 -4.52 -17.71 10.77
CA ILE A 127 -5.66 -18.54 10.36
C ILE A 127 -6.99 -17.85 10.68
N ASN A 128 -7.12 -17.26 11.87
CA ASN A 128 -8.33 -16.51 12.23
C ASN A 128 -8.50 -15.26 11.35
N THR A 129 -7.41 -14.58 10.99
CA THR A 129 -7.47 -13.37 10.15
C THR A 129 -7.89 -13.70 8.72
N ALA A 130 -7.36 -14.78 8.13
CA ALA A 130 -7.75 -15.25 6.80
C ALA A 130 -9.23 -15.70 6.71
N ALA A 131 -9.85 -16.04 7.83
CA ALA A 131 -11.27 -16.39 7.92
C ALA A 131 -12.19 -15.21 8.29
N LEU A 132 -11.65 -14.12 8.83
CA LEU A 132 -12.43 -13.00 9.40
C LEU A 132 -12.40 -11.72 8.57
N SER A 133 -11.34 -11.47 7.80
CA SER A 133 -11.23 -10.26 6.98
C SER A 133 -11.15 -10.63 5.51
N SER A 134 -12.01 -10.00 4.72
CA SER A 134 -12.13 -10.22 3.29
C SER A 134 -12.56 -8.92 2.63
N ILE A 135 -11.70 -7.91 2.78
CA ILE A 135 -11.92 -6.58 2.24
C ILE A 135 -10.96 -6.30 1.09
N SER A 136 -11.44 -5.52 0.14
CA SER A 136 -10.60 -4.84 -0.83
C SER A 136 -10.80 -3.34 -0.70
N ALA A 137 -9.69 -2.62 -0.60
CA ALA A 137 -9.65 -1.17 -0.57
C ALA A 137 -9.16 -0.65 -1.92
N THR A 138 -10.01 0.12 -2.60
CA THR A 138 -9.67 0.93 -3.76
C THR A 138 -9.37 2.34 -3.26
N ILE A 139 -8.15 2.82 -3.47
CA ILE A 139 -7.66 4.09 -2.97
C ILE A 139 -7.49 5.04 -4.16
N GLY A 140 -8.25 6.13 -4.18
CA GLY A 140 -8.07 7.23 -5.12
C GLY A 140 -6.98 8.17 -4.64
N GLY A 141 -6.08 8.56 -5.54
CA GLY A 141 -4.95 9.41 -5.16
C GLY A 141 -4.39 10.26 -6.28
N ALA A 142 -3.63 11.28 -5.88
CA ALA A 142 -2.88 12.15 -6.77
C ALA A 142 -1.40 11.77 -6.66
N ALA A 143 -0.86 11.19 -7.73
CA ALA A 143 0.52 10.77 -7.81
C ALA A 143 1.41 11.85 -8.42
N ARG A 144 2.66 11.90 -7.94
CA ARG A 144 3.71 12.73 -8.52
C ARG A 144 5.06 12.05 -8.44
N LEU A 145 5.92 12.34 -9.42
CA LEU A 145 7.33 12.01 -9.32
C LEU A 145 8.01 13.04 -8.42
N VAL A 146 8.69 12.55 -7.39
CA VAL A 146 9.47 13.40 -6.51
C VAL A 146 10.67 13.94 -7.30
N PRO A 147 10.98 15.25 -7.24
CA PRO A 147 12.12 15.81 -7.94
C PRO A 147 13.44 15.19 -7.45
N SER A 148 14.31 14.83 -8.38
CA SER A 148 15.57 14.17 -8.06
C SER A 148 16.56 15.09 -7.35
N GLY A 149 17.30 14.51 -6.39
CA GLY A 149 18.31 15.25 -5.62
C GLY A 149 17.75 16.14 -4.51
N THR A 150 16.46 16.01 -4.19
CA THR A 150 15.82 16.74 -3.08
C THR A 150 15.90 15.95 -1.77
N GLU A 151 15.83 16.66 -0.64
CA GLU A 151 15.72 16.03 0.68
C GLU A 151 14.45 15.17 0.80
N GLU A 152 13.38 15.58 0.12
CA GLU A 152 12.15 14.80 0.02
C GLU A 152 12.38 13.44 -0.64
N GLU A 153 13.07 13.41 -1.79
CA GLU A 153 13.39 12.17 -2.48
C GLU A 153 14.23 11.25 -1.60
N LYS A 154 15.22 11.82 -0.91
CA LYS A 154 16.08 11.08 0.02
C LYS A 154 15.26 10.48 1.17
N TYR A 155 14.44 11.30 1.84
CA TYR A 155 13.60 10.85 2.94
C TYR A 155 12.67 9.69 2.53
N TYR A 156 11.94 9.86 1.43
CA TYR A 156 11.02 8.81 0.97
C TYR A 156 11.75 7.55 0.49
N ARG A 157 12.92 7.70 -0.14
CA ARG A 157 13.76 6.56 -0.53
C ARG A 157 14.25 5.78 0.69
N GLU A 158 14.71 6.47 1.74
CA GLU A 158 15.11 5.85 3.01
C GLU A 158 13.94 5.12 3.68
N GLN A 159 12.79 5.78 3.83
CA GLN A 159 11.58 5.15 4.39
C GLN A 159 11.14 3.93 3.59
N HIS A 160 11.22 4.00 2.26
CA HIS A 160 10.82 2.89 1.40
C HIS A 160 11.77 1.69 1.50
N LEU A 161 13.09 1.96 1.57
CA LEU A 161 14.13 0.93 1.74
C LEU A 161 14.04 0.25 3.11
N GLU A 162 13.86 1.01 4.19
CA GLU A 162 13.72 0.49 5.56
C GLU A 162 12.52 -0.45 5.69
N ASN A 163 11.42 -0.12 5.01
CA ASN A 163 10.20 -0.91 5.06
C ASN A 163 10.21 -2.12 4.11
N ASN A 164 11.13 -2.22 3.14
CA ASN A 164 11.18 -3.29 2.15
C ASN A 164 12.49 -4.10 2.20
N THR A 165 12.86 -4.62 3.37
CA THR A 165 14.16 -5.26 3.63
C THR A 165 14.24 -6.80 3.45
N PHE A 166 13.20 -7.43 2.89
CA PHE A 166 12.90 -8.85 3.13
C PHE A 166 13.72 -9.90 2.38
N ASP A 167 14.60 -9.54 1.45
CA ASP A 167 15.10 -10.47 0.43
C ASP A 167 16.53 -11.03 0.65
N GLU A 168 17.00 -11.17 1.90
CA GLU A 168 18.26 -11.87 2.16
C GLU A 168 18.14 -13.40 2.18
N SER A 169 16.94 -13.99 2.17
CA SER A 169 16.73 -15.44 2.35
C SER A 169 15.85 -16.15 1.31
N THR A 170 15.19 -15.45 0.39
CA THR A 170 14.26 -16.05 -0.60
C THR A 170 14.86 -16.26 -1.99
N THR A 171 16.07 -15.76 -2.25
CA THR A 171 16.70 -15.76 -3.57
C THR A 171 17.14 -17.16 -4.07
N GLU A 172 17.15 -18.20 -3.21
CA GLU A 172 17.63 -19.53 -3.62
C GLU A 172 16.59 -20.38 -4.38
N SER A 173 15.30 -20.01 -4.40
CA SER A 173 14.23 -20.92 -4.88
C SER A 173 13.81 -20.74 -6.35
N PHE A 174 14.16 -19.61 -7.00
CA PHE A 174 13.70 -19.30 -8.36
C PHE A 174 14.83 -19.10 -9.39
N GLN A 175 16.08 -19.41 -9.05
CA GLN A 175 17.23 -19.27 -9.95
C GLN A 175 17.45 -20.46 -10.90
N ARG A 176 16.39 -21.05 -11.48
CA ARG A 176 16.56 -21.93 -12.65
C ARG A 176 15.55 -21.63 -13.74
N GLU A 177 16.12 -21.18 -14.86
CA GLU A 177 15.58 -21.02 -16.20
C GLU A 177 14.76 -19.75 -16.51
N ASN A 178 15.33 -19.00 -17.47
CA ASN A 178 14.84 -17.81 -18.17
C ASN A 178 15.02 -16.46 -17.49
N GLY A 179 16.04 -15.73 -17.99
CA GLY A 179 16.32 -14.35 -17.64
C GLY A 179 15.25 -13.39 -18.14
N LEU A 180 14.36 -13.00 -17.24
CA LEU A 180 13.74 -11.69 -17.11
C LEU A 180 13.50 -11.50 -15.61
N VAL A 181 14.39 -10.75 -14.96
CA VAL A 181 14.37 -10.57 -13.51
C VAL A 181 13.28 -9.56 -13.15
N GLU A 182 12.08 -10.03 -12.80
CA GLU A 182 11.11 -9.20 -12.06
C GLU A 182 11.51 -9.28 -10.57
N ASP A 183 12.44 -8.39 -10.18
CA ASP A 183 13.19 -8.45 -8.94
C ASP A 183 12.47 -7.82 -7.73
N GLY A 184 12.37 -8.59 -6.65
CA GLY A 184 11.58 -8.37 -5.44
C GLY A 184 12.11 -7.30 -4.47
N GLY A 185 12.37 -6.08 -4.96
CA GLY A 185 12.43 -4.88 -4.12
C GLY A 185 13.76 -4.56 -3.41
N ARG A 186 14.64 -5.53 -3.17
CA ARG A 186 16.04 -5.26 -2.74
C ARG A 186 17.07 -5.37 -3.86
N GLY A 187 16.83 -6.20 -4.87
CA GLY A 187 17.69 -6.28 -6.07
C GLY A 187 17.34 -5.24 -7.17
N CYS A 188 16.22 -4.53 -7.03
CA CYS A 188 15.79 -3.46 -7.95
C CYS A 188 16.66 -2.19 -7.89
N PHE A 189 17.59 -2.10 -6.93
CA PHE A 189 18.62 -1.07 -6.92
C PHE A 189 19.92 -1.68 -7.43
N VAL A 190 19.95 -2.01 -8.73
CA VAL A 190 21.23 -2.23 -9.40
C VAL A 190 21.99 -0.92 -9.31
N ALA A 191 23.15 -0.92 -8.65
CA ALA A 191 24.02 0.25 -8.57
C ALA A 191 24.33 0.75 -9.99
N GLY A 192 23.66 1.83 -10.42
CA GLY A 192 23.74 2.38 -11.77
C GLY A 192 22.39 2.59 -12.48
N GLU A 193 21.29 1.99 -12.03
CA GLU A 193 19.95 2.30 -12.56
C GLU A 193 19.35 3.52 -11.83
N GLU A 194 18.98 4.55 -12.59
CA GLU A 194 18.34 5.75 -12.07
C GLU A 194 16.90 5.40 -11.66
N VAL A 195 16.63 5.15 -10.39
CA VAL A 195 15.27 4.88 -9.88
C VAL A 195 14.62 6.16 -9.36
N ARG A 196 13.38 6.42 -9.79
CA ARG A 196 12.58 7.57 -9.36
C ARG A 196 11.61 7.20 -8.25
N VAL A 197 11.43 8.11 -7.29
CA VAL A 197 10.44 8.00 -6.23
C VAL A 197 9.11 8.56 -6.70
N VAL A 198 8.05 7.79 -6.50
CA VAL A 198 6.66 8.22 -6.70
C VAL A 198 6.03 8.41 -5.32
N SER A 199 5.40 9.56 -5.12
CA SER A 199 4.56 9.85 -3.95
C SER A 199 3.12 9.96 -4.40
N VAL A 200 2.21 9.29 -3.70
CA VAL A 200 0.76 9.35 -3.95
C VAL A 200 0.06 9.87 -2.71
N ASP A 201 -0.50 11.06 -2.82
CA ASP A 201 -1.40 11.59 -1.79
C ASP A 201 -2.72 10.83 -1.86
N ILE A 202 -3.16 10.26 -0.75
CA ILE A 202 -4.43 9.56 -0.67
C ILE A 202 -5.56 10.57 -0.52
N LYS A 203 -6.53 10.57 -1.44
CA LYS A 203 -7.65 11.51 -1.47
C LYS A 203 -8.98 10.88 -1.10
N ASP A 204 -9.17 9.61 -1.46
CA ASP A 204 -10.40 8.88 -1.15
C ASP A 204 -10.11 7.38 -1.05
N VAL A 205 -11.01 6.68 -0.38
CA VAL A 205 -10.94 5.22 -0.25
C VAL A 205 -12.35 4.64 -0.36
N ARG A 206 -12.48 3.60 -1.17
CA ARG A 206 -13.66 2.73 -1.23
C ARG A 206 -13.30 1.35 -0.70
N ILE A 207 -14.01 0.91 0.34
CA ILE A 207 -13.88 -0.45 0.86
C ILE A 207 -15.05 -1.28 0.33
N SER A 208 -14.73 -2.47 -0.18
CA SER A 208 -15.71 -3.49 -0.55
C SER A 208 -15.45 -4.76 0.22
N ASP A 209 -16.51 -5.44 0.64
CA ASP A 209 -16.42 -6.77 1.26
C ASP A 209 -16.96 -7.87 0.34
N TRP A 210 -16.66 -9.11 0.68
CA TRP A 210 -17.15 -10.29 -0.06
C TRP A 210 -18.68 -10.47 -0.04
N LYS A 211 -19.40 -9.74 0.84
CA LYS A 211 -20.86 -9.77 0.95
C LYS A 211 -21.53 -8.75 0.03
N GLY A 212 -20.75 -7.91 -0.66
CA GLY A 212 -21.23 -6.90 -1.59
C GLY A 212 -21.53 -5.55 -0.97
N THR A 213 -21.13 -5.30 0.29
CA THR A 213 -21.22 -3.99 0.95
C THR A 213 -20.16 -3.06 0.41
N VAL A 214 -20.50 -1.79 0.21
CA VAL A 214 -19.56 -0.75 -0.20
C VAL A 214 -19.59 0.41 0.78
N ARG A 215 -18.43 0.95 1.13
CA ARG A 215 -18.32 2.15 1.97
C ARG A 215 -17.26 3.08 1.40
N ASP A 216 -17.57 4.37 1.38
CA ASP A 216 -16.71 5.41 0.83
C ASP A 216 -16.16 6.35 1.91
N TRP A 217 -14.92 6.77 1.74
CA TRP A 217 -14.26 7.77 2.57
C TRP A 217 -13.61 8.83 1.70
N GLU A 218 -13.77 10.07 2.09
CA GLU A 218 -13.00 11.21 1.56
C GLU A 218 -11.96 11.62 2.60
N ILE A 219 -10.71 11.70 2.17
CA ILE A 219 -9.59 12.10 2.99
C ILE A 219 -9.38 13.61 2.85
N VAL A 220 -9.52 14.33 3.96
CA VAL A 220 -9.36 15.77 4.02
C VAL A 220 -8.24 16.10 5.01
N PRO A 221 -7.30 17.00 4.68
CA PRO A 221 -6.24 17.40 5.60
C PRO A 221 -6.81 17.87 6.93
N GLU A 222 -6.12 17.61 8.04
CA GLU A 222 -6.57 18.03 9.39
C GLU A 222 -6.92 19.53 9.45
N GLU A 223 -6.13 20.36 8.77
CA GLU A 223 -6.31 21.81 8.68
C GLU A 223 -7.63 22.22 8.00
N ASN A 224 -8.14 21.37 7.11
CA ASN A 224 -9.36 21.59 6.33
C ASN A 224 -10.56 20.83 6.90
N MET A 225 -10.39 20.06 7.99
CA MET A 225 -11.52 19.51 8.71
C MET A 225 -12.30 20.67 9.32
N VAL A 226 -13.45 20.97 8.73
CA VAL A 226 -14.36 21.98 9.29
C VAL A 226 -14.73 21.48 10.68
N ASN A 227 -14.37 22.24 11.73
CA ASN A 227 -14.91 22.03 13.08
C ASN A 227 -16.42 22.32 13.04
N GLY A 228 -17.18 21.33 12.59
CA GLY A 228 -18.62 21.34 12.46
C GLY A 228 -19.27 20.75 13.70
N THR A 229 -19.57 21.64 14.64
CA THR A 229 -20.42 21.49 15.81
C THR A 229 -21.82 20.91 15.53
N GLN A 230 -22.29 20.11 16.51
CA GLN A 230 -23.63 19.56 16.81
C GLN A 230 -24.07 18.27 16.12
#